data_AF-A0A836TB16-F1
#
_entry.id   AF-A0A836TB16-F1
#
_cell.length_a   1.000
_cell.length_b   1.000
_cell.length_c   1.000
_cell.angle_alpha   90.00
_cell.angle_beta   90.00
_cell.angle_gamma   90.00
#
_symmetry.space_group_name_H-M   'P 1'
#
loop_
_entity.id
_entity.type
_entity.pdbx_description
1 polymer ?
#
loop_
_entity_poly.entity_id
_entity_poly.type
_entity_poly.pdbx_seq_one_letter_code
_entity_poly.pdbx_strand_id
1 'polypeptide(L)'
;MGRQSMMTVFGLAKTWDFPDASPYVCKLVMWLRLAGIDYDLQYVPWPDMIEKAPRKSVPWIEDTDGEVIHDTTRIIDRLTEKYAVQIDAHLSDQGRAQMRAWQRLLEDHYYWASLVHMRWIDDNNWPAYKEELAADLEPSPEVDAFFQEIRDYLMGEFNGHAVGKMSTDEVLKVAAEDLDALSDGLGGQPYLMGDRPTSVDAMLYACLLQTYVTRCTSPTVDHARTKTNLEAYFNRLHAEFWTG
;
A
#
# COMPACT_ATOMS: atom_id res chain seq x y z
N MET A 1 -28.48 15.43 -19.24
CA MET A 1 -27.42 14.40 -19.28
C MET A 1 -27.07 14.08 -17.84
N GLY A 2 -27.54 12.95 -17.32
CA GLY A 2 -27.16 12.51 -15.97
C GLY A 2 -25.66 12.22 -15.98
N ARG A 3 -24.93 12.68 -14.96
CA ARG A 3 -23.57 12.17 -14.69
C ARG A 3 -23.68 10.64 -14.67
N GLN A 4 -22.92 9.95 -15.51
CA GLN A 4 -22.63 8.54 -15.23
C GLN A 4 -21.93 8.55 -13.86
N SER A 5 -22.51 7.86 -12.88
CA SER A 5 -21.88 7.72 -11.57
C SER A 5 -20.55 6.99 -11.79
N MET A 6 -19.46 7.58 -11.32
CA MET A 6 -18.13 6.97 -11.30
C MET A 6 -17.98 6.24 -9.96
N MET A 7 -17.28 5.10 -9.95
CA MET A 7 -16.97 4.40 -8.70
C MET A 7 -16.16 5.31 -7.78
N THR A 8 -16.55 5.40 -6.52
CA THR A 8 -15.82 6.16 -5.50
C THR A 8 -14.91 5.22 -4.71
N VAL A 9 -13.62 5.57 -4.64
CA VAL A 9 -12.63 4.93 -3.77
C VAL A 9 -12.42 5.83 -2.57
N PHE A 10 -12.54 5.29 -1.37
CA PHE A 10 -12.34 6.03 -0.14
C PHE A 10 -10.96 5.73 0.45
N GLY A 11 -10.12 6.76 0.49
CA GLY A 11 -8.78 6.77 1.08
C GLY A 11 -8.74 7.48 2.44
N LEU A 12 -7.55 7.54 3.03
CA LEU A 12 -7.33 8.17 4.33
C LEU A 12 -6.91 9.63 4.16
N ALA A 13 -5.74 9.85 3.57
CA ALA A 13 -5.16 11.18 3.41
C ALA A 13 -4.03 11.12 2.38
N LYS A 14 -3.89 12.19 1.61
CA LYS A 14 -2.71 12.38 0.76
C LYS A 14 -1.52 12.74 1.65
N THR A 15 -0.42 12.00 1.54
CA THR A 15 0.82 12.27 2.30
C THR A 15 2.02 12.29 1.37
N TRP A 16 2.92 13.26 1.54
CA TRP A 16 4.03 13.49 0.62
C TRP A 16 3.57 13.49 -0.85
N ASP A 17 4.27 12.79 -1.73
CA ASP A 17 3.93 12.63 -3.14
C ASP A 17 3.19 11.31 -3.43
N PHE A 18 2.62 10.67 -2.40
CA PHE A 18 1.75 9.51 -2.57
C PHE A 18 0.33 9.93 -2.97
N PRO A 19 -0.46 9.05 -3.60
CA PRO A 19 -1.90 9.22 -3.67
C PRO A 19 -2.57 9.00 -2.31
N ASP A 20 -1.97 8.26 -1.37
CA ASP A 20 -2.54 8.03 -0.04
C ASP A 20 -1.48 7.52 0.96
N ALA A 21 -1.67 7.78 2.26
CA ALA A 21 -0.83 7.26 3.35
C ALA A 21 -0.86 5.73 3.49
N SER A 22 -1.96 5.09 3.09
CA SER A 22 -2.14 3.65 3.15
C SER A 22 -1.57 2.97 1.90
N PRO A 23 -0.65 1.98 2.05
CA PRO A 23 -0.19 1.18 0.92
C PRO A 23 -1.35 0.43 0.24
N TYR A 24 -2.41 0.08 0.98
CA TYR A 24 -3.56 -0.63 0.41
C TYR A 24 -4.43 0.26 -0.46
N VAL A 25 -4.57 1.56 -0.14
CA VAL A 25 -5.24 2.52 -1.02
C VAL A 25 -4.40 2.70 -2.29
N CYS A 26 -3.08 2.85 -2.14
CA CYS A 26 -2.15 2.93 -3.28
C CYS A 26 -2.21 1.69 -4.18
N LYS A 27 -2.29 0.49 -3.58
CA LYS A 27 -2.46 -0.79 -4.29
C LYS A 27 -3.74 -0.77 -5.12
N LEU A 28 -4.87 -0.43 -4.51
CA LEU A 28 -6.15 -0.41 -5.22
C LEU A 28 -6.14 0.58 -6.37
N VAL A 29 -5.63 1.80 -6.13
CA VAL A 29 -5.51 2.81 -7.18
C VAL A 29 -4.62 2.34 -8.33
N MET A 30 -3.46 1.76 -8.03
CA MET A 30 -2.58 1.23 -9.06
C MET A 30 -3.25 0.09 -9.83
N TRP A 31 -3.96 -0.80 -9.15
CA TRP A 31 -4.70 -1.89 -9.79
C TRP A 31 -5.80 -1.37 -10.73
N LEU A 32 -6.56 -0.34 -10.32
CA LEU A 32 -7.58 0.29 -11.16
C LEU A 32 -6.97 0.91 -12.42
N ARG A 33 -5.80 1.54 -12.30
CA ARG A 33 -5.02 2.07 -13.44
C ARG A 33 -4.56 0.96 -14.38
N LEU A 34 -4.05 -0.15 -13.85
CA LEU A 34 -3.70 -1.34 -14.65
C LEU A 34 -4.91 -1.94 -15.36
N ALA A 35 -6.09 -1.87 -14.74
CA ALA A 35 -7.34 -2.37 -15.29
C ALA A 35 -8.00 -1.41 -16.29
N GLY A 36 -7.53 -0.16 -16.37
CA GLY A 36 -8.17 0.90 -17.15
C GLY A 36 -9.57 1.25 -16.63
N ILE A 37 -9.79 1.14 -15.32
CA ILE A 37 -11.07 1.45 -14.66
C ILE A 37 -11.00 2.86 -14.06
N ASP A 38 -11.91 3.73 -14.48
CA ASP A 38 -12.05 5.07 -13.93
C ASP A 38 -12.60 5.04 -12.51
N TYR A 39 -12.09 5.94 -11.66
CA TYR A 39 -12.48 6.05 -10.26
C TYR A 39 -12.34 7.49 -9.76
N ASP A 40 -13.14 7.83 -8.75
CA ASP A 40 -13.04 9.07 -7.98
C ASP A 40 -12.44 8.76 -6.61
N LEU A 41 -11.24 9.27 -6.31
CA LEU A 41 -10.60 9.08 -5.00
C LEU A 41 -11.03 10.19 -4.04
N GLN A 42 -11.72 9.81 -2.99
CA GLN A 42 -12.15 10.72 -1.92
C GLN A 42 -11.45 10.36 -0.61
N TYR A 43 -11.02 11.37 0.14
CA TYR A 43 -10.38 11.15 1.44
C TYR A 43 -11.40 11.25 2.57
N VAL A 44 -11.32 10.30 3.48
CA VAL A 44 -12.03 10.29 4.76
C VAL A 44 -10.94 10.24 5.82
N PRO A 45 -10.40 11.39 6.27
CA PRO A 45 -9.30 11.42 7.22
C PRO A 45 -9.77 11.00 8.61
N TRP A 46 -8.82 10.80 9.52
CA TRP A 46 -9.15 10.66 10.93
C TRP A 46 -9.71 11.97 11.51
N PRO A 47 -10.64 11.90 12.49
CA PRO A 47 -11.19 10.69 13.10
C PRO A 47 -12.35 10.04 12.32
N ASP A 48 -12.97 10.76 11.37
CA ASP A 48 -14.13 10.33 10.57
C ASP A 48 -13.97 8.94 9.95
N MET A 49 -12.75 8.60 9.52
CA MET A 49 -12.41 7.27 8.99
C MET A 49 -12.85 6.13 9.91
N ILE A 50 -12.64 6.28 11.22
CA ILE A 50 -12.96 5.23 12.21
C ILE A 50 -14.46 4.98 12.28
N GLU A 51 -15.28 6.01 12.09
CA GLU A 51 -16.74 5.91 12.17
C GLU A 51 -17.36 5.42 10.86
N LYS A 52 -16.83 5.92 9.73
CA LYS A 52 -17.42 5.71 8.41
C LYS A 52 -16.89 4.46 7.69
N ALA A 53 -15.63 4.09 7.93
CA ALA A 53 -15.01 2.99 7.19
C ALA A 53 -15.59 1.63 7.62
N PRO A 54 -16.03 0.79 6.67
CA PRO A 54 -16.34 -0.60 6.97
C PRO A 54 -15.12 -1.27 7.62
N ARG A 55 -15.32 -1.89 8.79
CA ARG A 55 -14.25 -2.50 9.60
C ARG A 55 -13.14 -1.52 10.05
N LYS A 56 -13.40 -0.21 10.06
CA LYS A 56 -12.44 0.82 10.52
C LYS A 56 -11.13 0.81 9.72
N SER A 57 -11.19 0.50 8.43
CA SER A 57 -10.03 0.34 7.56
C SER A 57 -10.28 0.88 6.16
N VAL A 58 -9.28 1.55 5.59
CA VAL A 58 -9.23 1.93 4.17
C VAL A 58 -8.37 0.94 3.35
N PRO A 59 -8.60 0.80 2.03
CA PRO A 59 -9.71 1.39 1.28
C PRO A 59 -11.03 0.61 1.43
N TRP A 60 -12.12 1.31 1.18
CA TRP A 60 -13.36 0.73 0.67
C TRP A 60 -13.80 1.47 -0.59
N ILE A 61 -14.75 0.91 -1.33
CA ILE A 61 -15.36 1.53 -2.50
C ILE A 61 -16.88 1.61 -2.36
N GLU A 62 -17.47 2.55 -3.08
CA GLU A 62 -18.87 2.54 -3.49
C GLU A 62 -18.88 2.47 -5.02
N ASP A 63 -19.33 1.34 -5.56
CA ASP A 63 -19.37 1.12 -7.01
C ASP A 63 -20.59 1.81 -7.65
N THR A 64 -20.63 1.85 -8.98
CA THR A 64 -21.63 2.57 -9.79
C THR A 64 -23.09 2.13 -9.57
N ASP A 65 -23.30 0.94 -9.00
CA ASP A 65 -24.59 0.38 -8.60
C ASP A 65 -24.90 0.55 -7.11
N GLY A 66 -24.04 1.25 -6.36
CA GLY A 66 -24.15 1.47 -4.92
C GLY A 66 -23.64 0.31 -4.05
N GLU A 67 -23.00 -0.71 -4.64
CA GLU A 67 -22.38 -1.79 -3.86
C GLU A 67 -21.18 -1.25 -3.07
N VAL A 68 -21.20 -1.42 -1.73
CA VAL A 68 -20.10 -1.04 -0.85
C VAL A 68 -19.22 -2.24 -0.54
N ILE A 69 -17.95 -2.17 -0.91
CA ILE A 69 -16.99 -3.28 -0.79
C ILE A 69 -15.74 -2.77 -0.08
N HIS A 70 -15.25 -3.51 0.91
CA HIS A 70 -14.03 -3.19 1.66
C HIS A 70 -13.03 -4.35 1.53
N ASP A 71 -11.78 -4.13 1.96
CA ASP A 71 -10.63 -5.04 1.75
C ASP A 71 -10.19 -5.09 0.30
N THR A 72 -8.94 -4.70 0.03
CA THR A 72 -8.43 -4.59 -1.36
C THR A 72 -8.49 -5.90 -2.13
N THR A 73 -8.31 -7.05 -1.49
CA THR A 73 -8.37 -8.34 -2.18
C THR A 73 -9.81 -8.61 -2.61
N ARG A 74 -10.77 -8.39 -1.71
CA ARG A 74 -12.20 -8.57 -2.02
C ARG A 74 -12.70 -7.58 -3.06
N ILE A 75 -12.26 -6.32 -2.98
CA ILE A 75 -12.57 -5.30 -3.98
C ILE A 75 -12.06 -5.76 -5.34
N ILE A 76 -10.78 -6.12 -5.45
CA ILE A 76 -10.18 -6.58 -6.71
C ILE A 76 -10.89 -7.82 -7.25
N ASP A 77 -11.17 -8.83 -6.42
CA ASP A 77 -11.88 -10.05 -6.83
C ASP A 77 -13.26 -9.71 -7.40
N ARG A 78 -14.03 -8.86 -6.71
CA ARG A 78 -15.39 -8.46 -7.09
C ARG A 78 -15.41 -7.64 -8.38
N LEU A 79 -14.49 -6.68 -8.52
CA LEU A 79 -14.36 -5.87 -9.73
C LEU A 79 -13.84 -6.69 -10.92
N THR A 80 -12.96 -7.66 -10.67
CA THR A 80 -12.48 -8.59 -11.70
C THR A 80 -13.63 -9.39 -12.30
N GLU A 81 -14.50 -9.93 -11.46
CA GLU A 81 -15.71 -10.63 -11.89
C GLU A 81 -16.67 -9.68 -12.64
N LYS A 82 -17.01 -8.54 -12.03
CA LYS A 82 -18.03 -7.62 -12.53
C LYS A 82 -17.66 -6.94 -13.85
N TYR A 83 -16.39 -6.54 -14.00
CA TYR A 83 -15.89 -5.84 -15.18
C TYR A 83 -15.10 -6.76 -16.14
N ALA A 84 -15.10 -8.07 -15.88
CA ALA A 84 -14.38 -9.08 -16.66
C ALA A 84 -12.90 -8.71 -16.90
N VAL A 85 -12.23 -8.19 -15.87
CA VAL A 85 -10.81 -7.75 -15.94
C VAL A 85 -9.91 -8.96 -16.22
N GLN A 86 -8.94 -8.79 -17.14
CA GLN A 86 -8.11 -9.90 -17.65
C GLN A 86 -6.63 -9.82 -17.27
N ILE A 87 -6.24 -8.93 -16.35
CA ILE A 87 -4.82 -8.69 -15.98
C ILE A 87 -4.13 -10.02 -15.62
N ASP A 88 -4.77 -10.85 -14.79
CA ASP A 88 -4.18 -12.13 -14.33
C ASP A 88 -4.57 -13.35 -15.18
N ALA A 89 -5.40 -13.17 -16.21
CA ALA A 89 -6.01 -14.26 -16.97
C ALA A 89 -4.99 -15.17 -17.68
N HIS A 90 -3.79 -14.63 -17.92
CA HIS A 90 -2.71 -15.34 -18.58
C HIS A 90 -1.89 -16.26 -17.69
N LEU A 91 -2.08 -16.19 -16.37
CA LEU A 91 -1.35 -17.02 -15.44
C LEU A 91 -1.82 -18.48 -15.51
N SER A 92 -0.87 -19.41 -15.42
CA SER A 92 -1.18 -20.80 -15.11
C SER A 92 -1.57 -20.94 -13.64
N ASP A 93 -2.03 -22.13 -13.22
CA ASP A 93 -2.31 -22.39 -11.80
C ASP A 93 -1.05 -22.25 -10.94
N GLN A 94 0.11 -22.64 -11.47
CA GLN A 94 1.40 -22.42 -10.80
C GLN A 94 1.73 -20.92 -10.71
N GLY A 95 1.48 -20.15 -11.77
CA GLY A 95 1.66 -18.69 -11.76
C GLY A 95 0.75 -18.01 -10.74
N ARG A 96 -0.52 -18.43 -10.63
CA ARG A 96 -1.44 -17.93 -9.59
C ARG A 96 -0.99 -18.29 -8.18
N ALA A 97 -0.45 -19.48 -7.97
CA ALA A 97 0.12 -19.88 -6.67
C ALA A 97 1.35 -19.03 -6.30
N GLN A 98 2.24 -18.78 -7.26
CA GLN A 98 3.40 -17.91 -7.04
C GLN A 98 3.00 -16.45 -6.80
N MET A 99 2.05 -15.91 -7.57
CA MET A 99 1.49 -14.58 -7.35
C MET A 99 0.93 -14.43 -5.93
N ARG A 100 0.22 -15.45 -5.43
CA ARG A 100 -0.29 -15.47 -4.05
C ARG A 100 0.84 -15.47 -3.01
N ALA A 101 1.93 -16.17 -3.26
CA ALA A 101 3.09 -16.16 -2.36
C ALA A 101 3.73 -14.76 -2.28
N TRP A 102 3.94 -14.11 -3.43
CA TRP A 102 4.42 -12.72 -3.47
C TRP A 102 3.47 -11.75 -2.78
N GLN A 103 2.17 -11.92 -2.99
CA GLN A 103 1.17 -11.10 -2.31
C GLN A 103 1.26 -11.25 -0.79
N ARG A 104 1.46 -12.46 -0.26
CA ARG A 104 1.64 -12.68 1.19
C ARG A 104 2.95 -12.08 1.72
N LEU A 105 4.04 -12.18 0.95
CA LEU A 105 5.31 -11.53 1.30
C LEU A 105 5.12 -10.02 1.47
N LEU A 106 4.46 -9.37 0.50
CA LEU A 106 4.28 -7.92 0.47
C LEU A 106 3.25 -7.41 1.49
N GLU A 107 2.09 -8.07 1.58
CA GLU A 107 0.96 -7.60 2.39
C GLU A 107 1.03 -7.96 3.86
N ASP A 108 1.89 -8.91 4.22
CA ASP A 108 2.06 -9.35 5.61
C ASP A 108 3.49 -9.06 6.07
N HIS A 109 4.46 -9.88 5.63
CA HIS A 109 5.81 -9.83 6.19
C HIS A 109 6.52 -8.48 5.95
N TYR A 110 6.62 -8.05 4.69
CA TYR A 110 7.26 -6.77 4.34
C TYR A 110 6.51 -5.56 4.88
N TYR A 111 5.17 -5.60 4.87
CA TYR A 111 4.34 -4.53 5.41
C TYR A 111 4.66 -4.27 6.88
N TRP A 112 4.70 -5.31 7.71
CA TRP A 112 5.01 -5.17 9.14
C TRP A 112 6.49 -4.84 9.37
N ALA A 113 7.40 -5.58 8.73
CA ALA A 113 8.84 -5.45 8.97
C ALA A 113 9.45 -4.15 8.43
N SER A 114 8.92 -3.62 7.33
CA SER A 114 9.40 -2.37 6.74
C SER A 114 8.46 -1.20 7.05
N LEU A 115 7.25 -1.21 6.48
CA LEU A 115 6.42 -0.01 6.42
C LEU A 115 5.87 0.38 7.79
N VAL A 116 5.32 -0.57 8.55
CA VAL A 116 4.80 -0.29 9.90
C VAL A 116 5.94 0.04 10.84
N HIS A 117 6.99 -0.79 10.87
CA HIS A 117 8.17 -0.55 11.72
C HIS A 117 8.74 0.86 11.51
N MET A 118 9.04 1.22 10.27
CA MET A 118 9.63 2.52 9.92
C MET A 118 8.75 3.71 10.37
N ARG A 119 7.43 3.62 10.26
CA ARG A 119 6.52 4.77 10.42
C ARG A 119 5.97 4.94 11.82
N TRP A 120 5.70 3.83 12.48
CA TRP A 120 4.95 3.81 13.74
C TRP A 120 5.82 3.38 14.91
N ILE A 121 6.83 2.53 14.67
CA ILE A 121 7.64 1.94 15.73
C ILE A 121 8.92 2.76 15.96
N ASP A 122 9.59 3.19 14.88
CA ASP A 122 10.79 4.02 14.98
C ASP A 122 10.46 5.43 15.49
N ASP A 123 10.91 5.73 16.72
CA ASP A 123 10.74 7.03 17.37
C ASP A 123 11.35 8.20 16.59
N ASN A 124 12.36 7.95 15.75
CA ASN A 124 12.98 9.00 14.95
C ASN A 124 12.07 9.47 13.81
N ASN A 125 11.24 8.56 13.29
CA ASN A 125 10.36 8.84 12.15
C ASN A 125 8.97 9.29 12.58
N TRP A 126 8.51 8.86 13.76
CA TRP A 126 7.15 9.15 14.22
C TRP A 126 6.76 10.64 14.18
N PRO A 127 7.59 11.59 14.65
CA PRO A 127 7.21 13.01 14.64
C PRO A 127 6.89 13.53 13.24
N ALA A 128 7.76 13.24 12.26
CA ALA A 128 7.58 13.66 10.88
C ALA A 128 6.38 12.96 10.21
N TYR A 129 6.17 11.68 10.53
CA TYR A 129 5.03 10.94 9.97
C TYR A 129 3.70 11.42 10.54
N LYS A 130 3.64 11.71 11.84
CA LYS A 130 2.46 12.30 12.49
C LYS A 130 2.11 13.66 11.88
N GLU A 131 3.11 14.52 11.67
CA GLU A 131 2.90 15.85 11.05
C GLU A 131 2.21 15.72 9.68
N GLU A 132 2.63 14.75 8.87
CA GLU A 132 2.07 14.53 7.54
C GLU A 132 0.65 13.95 7.59
N LEU A 133 0.36 13.05 8.53
CA LEU A 133 -0.99 12.54 8.76
C LEU A 133 -1.96 13.61 9.31
N ALA A 134 -1.42 14.58 10.05
CA ALA A 134 -2.16 15.65 10.69
C ALA A 134 -2.19 16.96 9.86
N ALA A 135 -1.65 16.97 8.63
CA ALA A 135 -1.39 18.19 7.87
C ALA A 135 -2.64 19.07 7.64
N ASP A 136 -3.82 18.48 7.56
CA ASP A 136 -5.10 19.17 7.37
C ASP A 136 -5.85 19.47 8.69
N LEU A 137 -5.23 19.19 9.84
CA LEU A 137 -5.81 19.40 11.17
C LEU A 137 -5.11 20.55 11.90
N GLU A 138 -5.88 21.33 12.66
CA GLU A 138 -5.31 22.40 13.50
C GLU A 138 -4.49 21.77 14.64
N PRO A 139 -3.19 22.11 14.79
CA PRO A 139 -2.35 21.56 15.85
C PRO A 139 -2.92 21.85 17.24
N SER A 140 -3.15 20.80 18.03
CA SER A 140 -3.70 20.91 19.37
C SER A 140 -3.28 19.72 20.24
N PRO A 141 -3.28 19.87 21.58
CA PRO A 141 -3.05 18.74 22.50
C PRO A 141 -4.01 17.57 22.26
N GLU A 142 -5.25 17.85 21.83
CA GLU A 142 -6.25 16.83 21.51
C GLU A 142 -5.87 16.04 20.25
N VAL A 143 -5.37 16.71 19.20
CA VAL A 143 -4.85 16.05 17.99
C VAL A 143 -3.62 15.21 18.32
N ASP A 144 -2.71 15.73 19.15
CA ASP A 144 -1.52 14.99 19.59
C ASP A 144 -1.89 13.74 20.37
N ALA A 145 -2.82 13.85 21.32
CA ALA A 145 -3.31 12.71 22.10
C ALA A 145 -3.98 11.67 21.19
N PHE A 146 -4.82 12.10 20.24
CA PHE A 146 -5.47 11.21 19.29
C PHE A 146 -4.46 10.42 18.46
N PHE A 147 -3.46 11.06 17.86
CA PHE A 147 -2.45 10.34 17.07
C PHE A 147 -1.56 9.46 17.93
N GLN A 148 -1.31 9.82 19.19
CA GLN A 148 -0.61 8.95 20.13
C GLN A 148 -1.44 7.68 20.43
N GLU A 149 -2.75 7.78 20.60
CA GLU A 149 -3.63 6.60 20.76
C GLU A 149 -3.59 5.69 19.53
N ILE A 150 -3.59 6.25 18.32
CA ILE A 150 -3.45 5.47 17.08
C ILE A 150 -2.07 4.77 17.02
N ARG A 151 -1.00 5.48 17.40
CA ARG A 151 0.34 4.89 17.47
C ARG A 151 0.40 3.75 18.46
N ASP A 152 -0.11 3.95 19.68
CA ASP A 152 -0.11 2.94 20.73
C ASP A 152 -0.91 1.69 20.31
N TYR A 153 -2.04 1.88 19.62
CA TYR A 153 -2.80 0.79 19.00
C TYR A 153 -1.97 0.02 17.98
N LEU A 154 -1.32 0.70 17.04
CA LEU A 154 -0.50 0.05 16.01
C LEU A 154 0.77 -0.60 16.56
N MET A 155 1.36 -0.04 17.62
CA MET A 155 2.44 -0.69 18.37
C MET A 155 1.94 -1.98 19.04
N GLY A 156 0.72 -1.97 19.59
CA GLY A 156 0.05 -3.15 20.13
C GLY A 156 -0.14 -4.24 19.08
N GLU A 157 -0.67 -3.88 17.90
CA GLU A 157 -0.83 -4.80 16.77
C GLU A 157 0.53 -5.35 16.30
N PHE A 158 1.52 -4.48 16.07
CA PHE A 158 2.87 -4.88 15.67
C PHE A 158 3.47 -5.90 16.65
N ASN A 159 3.36 -5.64 17.96
CA ASN A 159 3.83 -6.55 19.00
C ASN A 159 3.04 -7.87 19.06
N GLY A 160 1.85 -7.94 18.49
CA GLY A 160 1.07 -9.17 18.32
C GLY A 160 1.59 -10.06 17.18
N HIS A 161 2.31 -9.50 16.21
CA HIS A 161 2.90 -10.22 15.08
C HIS A 161 4.26 -10.84 15.44
N ALA A 162 4.66 -11.86 14.67
CA ALA A 162 5.96 -12.52 14.85
C ALA A 162 7.13 -11.55 14.65
N VAL A 163 7.03 -10.63 13.68
CA VAL A 163 8.00 -9.57 13.43
C VAL A 163 8.18 -8.68 14.67
N GLY A 164 7.10 -8.32 15.37
CA GLY A 164 7.20 -7.50 16.59
C GLY A 164 7.76 -8.22 17.81
N LYS A 165 8.11 -9.51 17.71
CA LYS A 165 8.88 -10.22 18.74
C LYS A 165 10.39 -10.16 18.52
N MET A 166 10.82 -9.68 17.34
CA MET A 166 12.22 -9.55 16.98
C MET A 166 12.81 -8.24 17.55
N SER A 167 14.13 -8.20 17.71
CA SER A 167 14.85 -6.95 17.92
C SER A 167 14.80 -6.06 16.68
N THR A 168 15.04 -4.75 16.84
CA THR A 168 15.08 -3.80 15.72
C THR A 168 16.06 -4.24 14.62
N ASP A 169 17.27 -4.68 14.99
CA ASP A 169 18.28 -5.14 14.02
C ASP A 169 17.81 -6.37 13.22
N GLU A 170 17.09 -7.29 13.87
CA GLU A 170 16.49 -8.45 13.21
C GLU A 170 15.35 -8.04 12.27
N VAL A 171 14.47 -7.12 12.70
CA VAL A 171 13.38 -6.58 11.85
C VAL A 171 13.95 -5.94 10.58
N LEU A 172 14.95 -5.08 10.74
CA LEU A 172 15.59 -4.40 9.61
C LEU A 172 16.28 -5.40 8.66
N LYS A 173 16.90 -6.45 9.23
CA LYS A 173 17.53 -7.52 8.45
C LYS A 173 16.49 -8.30 7.64
N VAL A 174 15.40 -8.76 8.24
CA VAL A 174 14.39 -9.56 7.50
C VAL A 174 13.64 -8.70 6.48
N ALA A 175 13.45 -7.40 6.73
CA ALA A 175 12.91 -6.47 5.74
C ALA A 175 13.86 -6.27 4.54
N ALA A 176 15.18 -6.30 4.77
CA ALA A 176 16.18 -6.29 3.71
C ALA A 176 16.20 -7.61 2.90
N GLU A 177 16.03 -8.75 3.57
CA GLU A 177 15.90 -10.07 2.94
C GLU A 177 14.64 -10.16 2.04
N ASP A 178 13.53 -9.54 2.45
CA ASP A 178 12.32 -9.44 1.60
C ASP A 178 12.60 -8.64 0.31
N LEU A 179 13.33 -7.53 0.42
CA LEU A 179 13.73 -6.73 -0.74
C LEU A 179 14.71 -7.49 -1.65
N ASP A 180 15.61 -8.28 -1.07
CA ASP A 180 16.48 -9.18 -1.83
C ASP A 180 15.65 -10.20 -2.61
N ALA A 181 14.67 -10.85 -1.96
CA ALA A 181 13.79 -11.82 -2.60
C ALA A 181 12.95 -11.19 -3.73
N LEU A 182 12.41 -9.98 -3.52
CA LEU A 182 11.67 -9.24 -4.55
C LEU A 182 12.57 -8.83 -5.71
N SER A 183 13.79 -8.36 -5.43
CA SER A 183 14.79 -8.02 -6.43
C SER A 183 15.16 -9.24 -7.28
N ASP A 184 15.48 -10.37 -6.65
CA ASP A 184 15.84 -11.59 -7.33
C ASP A 184 14.66 -12.19 -8.11
N GLY A 185 13.45 -12.11 -7.53
CA GLY A 185 12.21 -12.53 -8.16
C GLY A 185 11.87 -11.72 -9.41
N LEU A 186 12.05 -10.39 -9.37
CA LEU A 186 11.93 -9.52 -10.53
C LEU A 186 13.02 -9.81 -11.57
N GLY A 187 14.27 -9.98 -11.11
CA GLY A 187 15.43 -10.14 -11.97
C GLY A 187 15.54 -8.99 -12.97
N GLY A 188 15.55 -9.32 -14.27
CA GLY A 188 15.51 -8.36 -15.38
C GLY A 188 14.15 -8.23 -16.07
N GLN A 189 13.08 -8.78 -15.49
CA GLN A 189 11.76 -8.78 -16.11
C GLN A 189 11.08 -7.41 -16.00
N PRO A 190 10.16 -7.08 -16.92
CA PRO A 190 9.40 -5.83 -16.81
C PRO A 190 8.33 -5.88 -15.72
N TYR A 191 7.83 -7.05 -15.37
CA TYR A 191 6.86 -7.23 -14.29
C TYR A 191 7.28 -8.39 -13.41
N LEU A 192 6.79 -8.42 -12.16
CA LEU A 192 7.22 -9.42 -11.17
C LEU A 192 6.94 -10.86 -11.65
N MET A 193 5.92 -11.03 -12.50
CA MET A 193 5.48 -12.30 -13.04
C MET A 193 5.83 -12.51 -14.53
N GLY A 194 6.67 -11.65 -15.12
CA GLY A 194 7.16 -11.78 -16.50
C GLY A 194 6.89 -10.54 -17.37
N ASP A 195 6.46 -10.77 -18.62
CA ASP A 195 6.36 -9.71 -19.65
C ASP A 195 5.09 -8.84 -19.56
N ARG A 196 4.10 -9.24 -18.75
CA ARG A 196 2.83 -8.53 -18.59
C ARG A 196 2.55 -8.22 -17.12
N PRO A 197 1.89 -7.09 -16.81
CA PRO A 197 1.53 -6.77 -15.44
C PRO A 197 0.52 -7.78 -14.91
N THR A 198 0.57 -7.98 -13.60
CA THR A 198 -0.35 -8.80 -12.81
C THR A 198 -0.85 -7.99 -11.62
N SER A 199 -1.89 -8.47 -10.94
CA SER A 199 -2.42 -7.80 -9.75
C SER A 199 -1.39 -7.65 -8.62
N VAL A 200 -0.35 -8.50 -8.57
CA VAL A 200 0.73 -8.35 -7.57
C VAL A 200 1.66 -7.18 -7.88
N ASP A 201 1.79 -6.76 -9.14
CA ASP A 201 2.55 -5.56 -9.50
C ASP A 201 1.92 -4.30 -8.88
N ALA A 202 0.60 -4.26 -8.70
CA ALA A 202 -0.08 -3.18 -8.00
C ALA A 202 0.37 -3.06 -6.53
N MET A 203 0.53 -4.20 -5.85
CA MET A 203 1.00 -4.21 -4.47
C MET A 203 2.50 -3.94 -4.36
N LEU A 204 3.32 -4.54 -5.24
CA LEU A 204 4.76 -4.28 -5.24
C LEU A 204 5.02 -2.79 -5.49
N TYR A 205 4.37 -2.20 -6.50
CA TYR A 205 4.44 -0.76 -6.75
C TYR A 205 4.04 0.05 -5.52
N ALA A 206 2.91 -0.29 -4.87
CA ALA A 206 2.46 0.42 -3.69
C ALA A 206 3.46 0.33 -2.52
N CYS A 207 4.05 -0.84 -2.27
CA CYS A 207 5.12 -1.00 -1.29
C CYS A 207 6.35 -0.15 -1.65
N LEU A 208 6.83 -0.22 -2.89
CA LEU A 208 8.01 0.54 -3.33
C LEU A 208 7.77 2.04 -3.32
N LEU A 209 6.57 2.51 -3.68
CA LEU A 209 6.18 3.91 -3.54
C LEU A 209 6.34 4.38 -2.09
N GLN A 210 5.82 3.58 -1.16
CA GLN A 210 5.82 3.86 0.28
C GLN A 210 7.23 3.73 0.90
N THR A 211 8.16 3.03 0.24
CA THR A 211 9.57 2.90 0.61
C THR A 211 10.46 3.98 -0.01
N TYR A 212 10.23 4.35 -1.27
CA TYR A 212 11.09 5.26 -2.01
C TYR A 212 10.69 6.73 -1.92
N VAL A 213 9.41 7.04 -1.76
CA VAL A 213 8.95 8.44 -1.77
C VAL A 213 8.69 8.97 -0.35
N THR A 214 8.87 8.10 0.66
CA THR A 214 8.81 8.49 2.08
C THR A 214 9.88 9.51 2.46
N ARG A 215 9.56 10.38 3.43
CA ARG A 215 10.55 11.25 4.09
C ARG A 215 11.16 10.62 5.35
N CYS A 216 10.67 9.46 5.77
CA CYS A 216 11.26 8.69 6.86
C CYS A 216 12.66 8.19 6.48
N THR A 217 13.56 8.12 7.46
CA THR A 217 14.87 7.51 7.30
C THR A 217 14.84 6.09 7.86
N SER A 218 15.35 5.10 7.11
CA SER A 218 15.47 3.73 7.60
C SER A 218 16.55 2.98 6.82
N PRO A 219 17.34 2.10 7.47
CA PRO A 219 18.25 1.18 6.79
C PRO A 219 17.56 0.33 5.71
N THR A 220 16.26 0.04 5.86
CA THR A 220 15.48 -0.67 4.83
C THR A 220 15.30 0.19 3.57
N VAL A 221 15.12 1.51 3.71
CA VAL A 221 15.05 2.44 2.57
C VAL A 221 16.42 2.51 1.88
N ASP A 222 17.50 2.64 2.65
CA ASP A 222 18.86 2.66 2.11
C ASP A 222 19.18 1.35 1.36
N HIS A 223 18.79 0.21 1.92
CA HIS A 223 18.95 -1.10 1.28
C HIS A 223 18.14 -1.20 -0.02
N ALA A 224 16.89 -0.71 -0.02
CA ALA A 224 16.07 -0.68 -1.23
C ALA A 224 16.71 0.13 -2.36
N ARG A 225 17.46 1.19 -2.05
CA ARG A 225 18.21 1.99 -3.05
C ARG A 225 19.38 1.25 -3.66
N THR A 226 19.90 0.21 -2.99
CA THR A 226 20.93 -0.64 -3.59
C THR A 226 20.37 -1.58 -4.67
N LYS A 227 19.04 -1.77 -4.72
CA LYS A 227 18.33 -2.63 -5.66
C LYS A 227 17.94 -1.86 -6.92
N THR A 228 18.92 -1.65 -7.80
CA THR A 228 18.77 -0.84 -9.01
C THR A 228 17.66 -1.34 -9.95
N ASN A 229 17.40 -2.65 -9.99
CA ASN A 229 16.31 -3.22 -10.77
C ASN A 229 14.92 -2.90 -10.19
N LEU A 230 14.75 -2.94 -8.86
CA LEU A 230 13.50 -2.52 -8.20
C LEU A 230 13.25 -1.02 -8.38
N GLU A 231 14.30 -0.20 -8.28
CA GLU A 231 14.19 1.24 -8.51
C GLU A 231 13.84 1.56 -9.97
N ALA A 232 14.48 0.88 -10.94
CA ALA A 232 14.15 1.02 -12.35
C ALA A 232 12.71 0.56 -12.66
N TYR A 233 12.27 -0.55 -12.04
CA TYR A 233 10.90 -1.03 -12.12
C TYR A 233 9.90 0.01 -11.59
N PHE A 234 10.13 0.54 -10.39
CA PHE A 234 9.29 1.56 -9.78
C PHE A 234 9.17 2.80 -10.66
N ASN A 235 10.31 3.33 -11.12
CA ASN A 235 10.33 4.54 -11.95
C ASN A 235 9.59 4.35 -13.28
N ARG A 236 9.68 3.17 -13.91
CA ARG A 236 8.92 2.88 -15.14
C ARG A 236 7.42 2.88 -14.87
N LEU A 237 6.96 2.13 -13.86
CA LEU A 237 5.52 2.07 -13.55
C LEU A 237 4.98 3.44 -13.12
N HIS A 238 5.78 4.22 -12.38
CA HIS A 238 5.41 5.58 -12.01
C HIS A 238 5.24 6.46 -13.26
N ALA A 239 6.20 6.45 -14.18
CA ALA A 239 6.10 7.20 -15.43
C ALA A 239 4.88 6.76 -16.26
N GLU A 240 4.67 5.46 -16.42
CA GLU A 240 3.59 4.91 -17.26
C GLU A 240 2.19 5.22 -16.73
N PHE A 241 1.99 5.14 -15.42
CA PHE A 241 0.64 5.20 -14.84
C PHE A 241 0.31 6.48 -14.08
N TRP A 242 1.28 7.36 -13.80
CA TRP A 242 1.07 8.56 -12.98
C TRP A 242 1.44 9.88 -13.63
N THR A 243 2.21 9.86 -14.73
CA THR A 243 2.67 11.10 -15.39
C THR A 243 1.95 11.41 -16.72
N GLY A 244 0.98 10.56 -17.11
CA GLY A 244 0.14 10.72 -18.30
C GLY A 244 -1.19 11.43 -18.03
#